data_AF-A0AB34T8A6-F1
#
_entry.id   AF-A0AB34T8A6-F1
#
_cell.length_a   1.000
_cell.length_b   1.000
_cell.length_c   1.000
_cell.angle_alpha   90.00
_cell.angle_beta   90.00
_cell.angle_gamma   90.00
#
_symmetry.space_group_name_H-M   'P 1'
#
loop_
_entity.id
_entity.type
_entity.pdbx_description
1 polymer ?
#
loop_
_entity_poly.entity_id
_entity_poly.type
_entity_poly.pdbx_seq_one_letter_code
_entity_poly.pdbx_strand_id
1 'polypeptide(L)'
;MTSEQSSYAHMLVKPNPKHVRSLVNFFEQGAKPDARDGFGVEIEHLPVHNSDDTAVTYGETNGIETLMLRLRKYYDEGEEYWQDDQLVGLARKGIGISLEPGGQLETSIGIVRDAEQLGEIYAQFRREVDPILDELGFRLVNYGYQPKSHALEIPINPKRRYAAMNEYLGHIGQYGPCMMRASASTQVSIDYRSEHDAIEKIRLATAVGPILNWFFRNTPYFEGRPNRIPLLRQRMWDYLDFQRTNVIPGLYEDSFSWEDYAADVLSTPLMFADLSHTPEAAHLPAEQREFAAFRETAGDVYPDRELNAYEVNHVLSTHFNDVRLKNFIEMRHWDSLPIERAQRLTQIVGSLFYDADGFSRLAEHLGGVGEADVFAAKAALQAHGADAKPYGRSLDDWANLLGVGDTLAELPGDARHPQVRQA
;
A
#
# COMPACT_ATOMS: atom_id res chain seq x y z
N MET A 1 -31.67 -5.86 19.65
CA MET A 1 -30.34 -6.19 20.21
C MET A 1 -29.37 -5.27 19.52
N THR A 2 -28.99 -4.19 20.17
CA THR A 2 -27.89 -3.32 19.75
C THR A 2 -26.61 -4.14 19.89
N SER A 3 -26.12 -4.72 18.79
CA SER A 3 -24.86 -5.46 18.80
C SER A 3 -23.73 -4.47 19.08
N GLU A 4 -23.17 -4.65 20.27
CA GLU A 4 -21.81 -4.36 20.75
C GLU A 4 -20.96 -3.40 19.91
N GLN A 5 -20.64 -2.25 20.54
CA GLN A 5 -19.52 -1.39 20.19
C GLN A 5 -18.31 -2.22 19.77
N SER A 6 -17.76 -1.93 18.59
CA SER A 6 -16.57 -2.58 18.05
C SER A 6 -15.45 -2.67 19.10
N SER A 7 -15.06 -3.91 19.42
CA SER A 7 -14.13 -4.28 20.50
C SER A 7 -12.66 -4.16 20.05
N TYR A 8 -12.27 -3.00 19.51
CA TYR A 8 -10.86 -2.72 19.28
C TYR A 8 -10.28 -2.10 20.55
N ALA A 9 -9.47 -2.87 21.28
CA ALA A 9 -8.97 -2.45 22.59
C ALA A 9 -8.18 -1.13 22.54
N HIS A 10 -7.51 -0.84 21.41
CA HIS A 10 -6.81 0.43 21.20
C HIS A 10 -7.78 1.61 21.09
N MET A 11 -9.00 1.41 20.57
CA MET A 11 -10.04 2.46 20.52
C MET A 11 -10.56 2.90 21.90
N LEU A 12 -10.18 2.22 22.99
CA LEU A 12 -10.45 2.68 24.35
C LEU A 12 -9.47 3.76 24.82
N VAL A 13 -8.36 3.96 24.11
CA VAL A 13 -7.40 5.03 24.37
C VAL A 13 -8.00 6.36 23.92
N LYS A 14 -7.84 7.39 24.74
CA LYS A 14 -8.23 8.76 24.38
C LYS A 14 -7.03 9.48 23.79
N PRO A 15 -6.98 9.70 22.46
CA PRO A 15 -5.85 10.37 21.82
C PRO A 15 -5.78 11.84 22.27
N ASN A 16 -4.60 12.45 22.15
CA ASN A 16 -4.43 13.87 22.44
C ASN A 16 -5.30 14.70 21.46
N PRO A 17 -6.23 15.54 21.97
CA PRO A 17 -7.12 16.32 21.10
C PRO A 17 -6.40 17.26 20.12
N LYS A 18 -5.17 17.71 20.46
CA LYS A 18 -4.35 18.54 19.58
C LYS A 18 -3.78 17.72 18.41
N HIS A 19 -3.41 16.46 18.66
CA HIS A 19 -2.95 15.54 17.62
C HIS A 19 -4.10 15.15 16.69
N VAL A 20 -5.28 14.88 17.24
CA VAL A 20 -6.52 14.61 16.45
C VAL A 20 -6.78 15.76 15.49
N ARG A 21 -6.76 17.00 16.00
CA ARG A 21 -6.93 18.20 15.16
C ARG A 21 -5.91 18.28 14.02
N SER A 22 -4.65 17.91 14.26
CA SER A 22 -3.63 17.90 13.20
C SER A 22 -3.95 16.91 12.08
N LEU A 23 -4.45 15.72 12.40
CA LEU A 23 -4.88 14.75 11.38
C LEU A 23 -6.13 15.22 10.64
N VAL A 24 -7.14 15.73 11.36
CA VAL A 24 -8.36 16.29 10.73
C VAL A 24 -8.01 17.44 9.78
N ASN A 25 -7.19 18.40 10.22
CA ASN A 25 -6.71 19.50 9.37
C ASN A 25 -5.94 18.97 8.13
N PHE A 26 -5.18 17.88 8.27
CA PHE A 26 -4.48 17.26 7.16
C PHE A 26 -5.45 16.64 6.14
N PHE A 27 -6.53 16.01 6.61
CA PHE A 27 -7.59 15.48 5.74
C PHE A 27 -8.39 16.61 5.07
N GLU A 28 -8.71 17.68 5.80
CA GLU A 28 -9.36 18.87 5.25
C GLU A 28 -8.54 19.50 4.12
N GLN A 29 -7.23 19.64 4.31
CA GLN A 29 -6.32 20.18 3.28
C GLN A 29 -6.20 19.28 2.05
N GLY A 30 -6.52 17.99 2.19
CA GLY A 30 -6.59 17.05 1.07
C GLY A 30 -7.86 17.17 0.23
N ALA A 31 -8.91 17.83 0.73
CA ALA A 31 -10.16 17.98 0.01
C ALA A 31 -9.98 18.89 -1.21
N LYS A 32 -10.50 18.43 -2.36
CA LYS A 32 -10.34 19.07 -3.67
C LYS A 32 -11.70 19.33 -4.32
N PRO A 33 -12.53 20.26 -3.79
CA PRO A 33 -13.91 20.46 -4.25
C PRO A 33 -14.03 20.85 -5.73
N ASP A 34 -13.08 21.66 -6.22
CA ASP A 34 -13.08 22.24 -7.57
C ASP A 34 -11.98 21.67 -8.48
N ALA A 35 -11.15 20.74 -7.98
CA ALA A 35 -10.06 20.21 -8.79
C ALA A 35 -10.58 19.21 -9.82
N ARG A 36 -9.87 19.14 -10.94
CA ARG A 36 -9.99 17.99 -11.83
C ARG A 36 -9.45 16.77 -11.10
N ASP A 37 -10.17 15.65 -11.22
CA ASP A 37 -9.78 14.37 -10.63
C ASP A 37 -8.44 13.88 -11.18
N GLY A 38 -7.60 13.30 -10.32
CA GLY A 38 -6.33 12.69 -10.70
C GLY A 38 -6.10 11.36 -10.00
N PHE A 39 -5.11 10.61 -10.46
CA PHE A 39 -4.68 9.36 -9.84
C PHE A 39 -3.24 9.49 -9.37
N GLY A 40 -2.95 8.96 -8.19
CA GLY A 40 -1.60 8.50 -7.86
C GLY A 40 -1.53 7.00 -8.08
N VAL A 41 -0.45 6.49 -8.66
CA VAL A 41 -0.26 5.04 -8.84
C VAL A 41 1.12 4.65 -8.37
N GLU A 42 1.18 3.68 -7.48
CA GLU A 42 2.43 3.13 -6.97
C GLU A 42 2.55 1.68 -7.44
N ILE A 43 3.74 1.32 -7.93
CA ILE A 43 4.04 -0.04 -8.39
C ILE A 43 5.37 -0.46 -7.77
N GLU A 44 5.30 -1.46 -6.89
CA GLU A 44 6.48 -2.11 -6.32
C GLU A 44 6.94 -3.23 -7.26
N HIS A 45 8.25 -3.36 -7.42
CA HIS A 45 8.88 -4.37 -8.26
C HIS A 45 9.80 -5.24 -7.42
N LEU A 46 9.86 -6.53 -7.75
CA LEU A 46 10.77 -7.47 -7.10
C LEU A 46 12.05 -7.58 -7.95
N PRO A 47 13.22 -7.15 -7.46
CA PRO A 47 14.49 -7.39 -8.13
C PRO A 47 14.89 -8.86 -8.00
N VAL A 48 15.09 -9.54 -9.13
CA VAL A 48 15.46 -10.96 -9.17
C VAL A 48 16.64 -11.22 -10.10
N HIS A 49 17.57 -12.07 -9.65
CA HIS A 49 18.72 -12.47 -10.43
C HIS A 49 18.32 -13.15 -11.74
N ASN A 50 19.04 -12.83 -12.81
CA ASN A 50 18.81 -13.43 -14.12
C ASN A 50 19.25 -14.91 -14.19
N SER A 51 20.09 -15.36 -13.26
CA SER A 51 20.63 -16.73 -13.21
C SER A 51 19.64 -17.74 -12.63
N ASP A 52 18.89 -17.38 -11.59
CA ASP A 52 18.15 -18.35 -10.76
C ASP A 52 16.89 -17.79 -10.08
N ASP A 53 16.51 -16.55 -10.38
CA ASP A 53 15.33 -15.85 -9.87
C ASP A 53 15.35 -15.57 -8.36
N THR A 54 16.49 -15.74 -7.69
CA THR A 54 16.68 -15.33 -6.29
C THR A 54 16.62 -13.82 -6.12
N ALA A 55 16.27 -13.36 -4.91
CA ALA A 55 16.15 -11.94 -4.61
C ALA A 55 17.51 -11.25 -4.72
N VAL A 56 17.51 -10.04 -5.29
CA VAL A 56 18.69 -9.16 -5.28
C VAL A 56 18.67 -8.36 -3.98
N THR A 57 19.81 -8.24 -3.33
CA THR A 57 19.97 -7.54 -2.05
C THR A 57 20.60 -6.16 -2.24
N TYR A 58 20.50 -5.31 -1.23
CA TYR A 58 21.05 -3.94 -1.31
C TYR A 58 22.57 -3.91 -1.44
N GLY A 59 23.27 -4.60 -0.55
CA GLY A 59 24.73 -4.48 -0.40
C GLY A 59 25.55 -5.52 -1.18
N GLU A 60 24.94 -6.36 -2.01
CA GLU A 60 25.73 -7.29 -2.82
C GLU A 60 26.42 -6.61 -4.01
N THR A 61 27.43 -7.28 -4.56
CA THR A 61 28.13 -6.78 -5.76
C THR A 61 27.14 -6.70 -6.92
N ASN A 62 27.06 -5.55 -7.58
CA ASN A 62 26.05 -5.26 -8.61
C ASN A 62 24.60 -5.34 -8.09
N GLY A 63 24.38 -5.18 -6.78
CA GLY A 63 23.05 -5.18 -6.16
C GLY A 63 22.28 -3.86 -6.30
N ILE A 64 21.25 -3.69 -5.46
CA ILE A 64 20.33 -2.55 -5.55
C ILE A 64 21.03 -1.21 -5.27
N GLU A 65 22.02 -1.15 -4.38
CA GLU A 65 22.81 0.07 -4.18
C GLU A 65 23.49 0.53 -5.48
N THR A 66 24.08 -0.42 -6.21
CA THR A 66 24.73 -0.13 -7.49
C THR A 66 23.71 0.35 -8.52
N LEU A 67 22.52 -0.26 -8.56
CA LEU A 67 21.42 0.20 -9.40
C LEU A 67 21.03 1.65 -9.09
N MET A 68 20.77 1.96 -7.82
CA MET A 68 20.36 3.29 -7.36
C MET A 68 21.42 4.33 -7.73
N LEU A 69 22.69 4.07 -7.45
CA LEU A 69 23.79 4.98 -7.79
C LEU A 69 23.90 5.23 -9.31
N ARG A 70 23.62 4.22 -10.14
CA ARG A 70 23.65 4.36 -11.61
C ARG A 70 22.41 5.07 -12.16
N LEU A 71 21.27 4.97 -11.49
CA LEU A 71 20.03 5.66 -11.86
C LEU A 71 20.11 7.17 -11.62
N ARG A 72 20.89 7.64 -10.64
CA ARG A 72 21.03 9.06 -10.26
C ARG A 72 21.09 10.03 -11.43
N LYS A 73 21.83 9.70 -12.48
CA LYS A 73 22.00 10.55 -13.68
C LYS A 73 20.70 10.90 -14.42
N TYR A 74 19.59 10.20 -14.16
CA TYR A 74 18.28 10.45 -14.76
C TYR A 74 17.31 11.23 -13.86
N TYR A 75 17.72 11.50 -12.61
CA TYR A 75 16.90 12.12 -11.57
C TYR A 75 17.50 13.45 -11.12
N ASP A 76 16.72 14.23 -10.36
CA ASP A 76 17.13 15.56 -9.91
C ASP A 76 18.07 15.42 -8.71
N GLU A 77 19.29 15.99 -8.78
CA GLU A 77 20.32 15.90 -7.72
C GLU A 77 19.83 16.43 -6.36
N GLY A 78 18.90 17.41 -6.38
CA GLY A 78 18.29 17.97 -5.18
C GLY A 78 17.18 17.12 -4.55
N GLU A 79 16.78 16.03 -5.21
CA GLU A 79 15.69 15.13 -4.81
C GLU A 79 16.21 13.70 -4.60
N GLU A 80 17.45 13.58 -4.12
CA GLU A 80 18.04 12.33 -3.65
C GLU A 80 17.73 12.13 -2.15
N TYR A 81 17.25 10.94 -1.79
CA TYR A 81 16.96 10.59 -0.40
C TYR A 81 18.04 9.65 0.14
N TRP A 82 18.83 10.17 1.08
CA TRP A 82 19.93 9.47 1.71
C TRP A 82 19.61 9.15 3.17
N GLN A 83 19.93 7.94 3.62
CA GLN A 83 19.88 7.53 5.02
C GLN A 83 21.19 6.86 5.39
N ASP A 84 21.90 7.36 6.41
CA ASP A 84 23.18 6.80 6.89
C ASP A 84 24.17 6.51 5.73
N ASP A 85 24.35 7.49 4.83
CA ASP A 85 25.18 7.43 3.61
C ASP A 85 24.70 6.46 2.50
N GLN A 86 23.48 5.92 2.63
CA GLN A 86 22.89 5.00 1.66
C GLN A 86 21.76 5.66 0.88
N LEU A 87 21.83 5.55 -0.45
CA LEU A 87 20.83 6.11 -1.35
C LEU A 87 19.62 5.18 -1.39
N VAL A 88 18.52 5.64 -0.81
CA VAL A 88 17.29 4.85 -0.62
C VAL A 88 16.10 5.39 -1.40
N GLY A 89 16.27 6.52 -2.08
CA GLY A 89 15.27 7.05 -2.98
C GLY A 89 15.80 8.11 -3.94
N LEU A 90 15.09 8.28 -5.04
CA LEU A 90 15.39 9.25 -6.09
C LEU A 90 14.07 9.85 -6.56
N ALA A 91 13.99 11.14 -6.78
CA ALA A 91 12.81 11.72 -7.41
C ALA A 91 13.17 12.71 -8.50
N ARG A 92 12.20 12.88 -9.39
CA ARG A 92 12.14 13.96 -10.37
C ARG A 92 10.68 14.31 -10.59
N LYS A 93 10.43 15.37 -11.34
CA LYS A 93 9.05 15.72 -11.70
C LYS A 93 8.29 14.52 -12.31
N GLY A 94 7.22 14.11 -11.63
CA GLY A 94 6.28 13.10 -12.11
C GLY A 94 6.57 11.65 -11.69
N ILE A 95 7.74 11.36 -11.09
CA ILE A 95 8.03 10.01 -10.57
C ILE A 95 9.05 10.05 -9.44
N GLY A 96 8.72 9.38 -8.33
CA GLY A 96 9.63 9.02 -7.26
C GLY A 96 9.99 7.54 -7.33
N ILE A 97 11.20 7.21 -6.89
CA ILE A 97 11.72 5.87 -6.70
C ILE A 97 12.09 5.71 -5.22
N SER A 98 11.60 4.66 -4.61
CA SER A 98 11.80 4.31 -3.21
C SER A 98 12.20 2.83 -3.10
N LEU A 99 12.81 2.48 -1.97
CA LEU A 99 13.07 1.09 -1.61
C LEU A 99 12.23 0.66 -0.42
N GLU A 100 11.52 -0.45 -0.59
CA GLU A 100 10.81 -1.17 0.48
C GLU A 100 11.78 -2.00 1.34
N PRO A 101 11.34 -2.60 2.48
CA PRO A 101 12.26 -3.21 3.43
C PRO A 101 13.11 -4.35 2.87
N GLY A 102 12.61 -5.16 1.94
CA GLY A 102 13.34 -6.26 1.31
C GLY A 102 14.16 -5.88 0.08
N GLY A 103 14.22 -4.59 -0.27
CA GLY A 103 14.87 -4.14 -1.50
C GLY A 103 13.94 -4.08 -2.71
N GLN A 104 12.63 -4.26 -2.53
CA GLN A 104 11.67 -4.03 -3.60
C GLN A 104 11.77 -2.57 -4.06
N LEU A 105 11.77 -2.37 -5.37
CA LEU A 105 11.91 -1.05 -5.99
C LEU A 105 10.51 -0.51 -6.29
N GLU A 106 10.12 0.54 -5.61
CA GLU A 106 8.83 1.20 -5.81
C GLU A 106 8.97 2.35 -6.82
N THR A 107 8.01 2.44 -7.74
CA THR A 107 7.76 3.65 -8.53
C THR A 107 6.52 4.33 -8.00
N SER A 108 6.65 5.50 -7.37
CA SER A 108 5.53 6.37 -7.00
C SER A 108 5.30 7.37 -8.13
N ILE A 109 4.30 7.11 -8.96
CA ILE A 109 4.00 7.91 -10.14
C ILE A 109 3.14 9.09 -9.69
N GLY A 110 3.59 10.29 -10.06
CA GLY A 110 2.92 11.54 -9.72
C GLY A 110 1.50 11.61 -10.30
N ILE A 111 0.81 12.72 -10.03
CA ILE A 111 -0.61 12.83 -10.39
C ILE A 111 -0.81 12.72 -11.90
N VAL A 112 -1.48 11.64 -12.34
CA VAL A 112 -1.89 11.40 -13.72
C VAL A 112 -3.38 11.63 -13.92
N ARG A 113 -3.80 11.92 -15.15
CA ARG A 113 -5.21 12.19 -15.51
C ARG A 113 -5.92 11.02 -16.16
N ASP A 114 -5.15 10.11 -16.74
CA ASP A 114 -5.64 8.93 -17.41
C ASP A 114 -4.54 7.85 -17.42
N ALA A 115 -4.95 6.66 -17.88
CA ALA A 115 -4.05 5.53 -17.97
C ALA A 115 -2.96 5.68 -19.03
N GLU A 116 -3.16 6.49 -20.08
CA GLU A 116 -2.13 6.68 -21.11
C GLU A 116 -0.91 7.41 -20.51
N GLN A 117 -1.16 8.50 -19.79
CA GLN A 117 -0.12 9.24 -19.08
C GLN A 117 0.64 8.36 -18.06
N LEU A 118 -0.07 7.46 -17.36
CA LEU A 118 0.54 6.46 -16.48
C LEU A 118 1.55 5.59 -17.25
N GLY A 119 1.13 5.07 -18.41
CA GLY A 119 1.97 4.23 -19.26
C GLY A 119 3.19 4.97 -19.81
N GLU A 120 3.04 6.23 -20.21
CA GLU A 120 4.14 7.05 -20.73
C GLU A 120 5.25 7.27 -19.68
N ILE A 121 4.87 7.65 -18.46
CA ILE A 121 5.83 7.88 -17.36
C ILE A 121 6.53 6.57 -17.00
N TYR A 122 5.77 5.48 -16.86
CA TYR A 122 6.34 4.18 -16.52
C TYR A 122 7.26 3.66 -17.64
N ALA A 123 6.88 3.80 -18.91
CA ALA A 123 7.71 3.41 -20.04
C ALA A 123 9.03 4.21 -20.10
N GLN A 124 9.01 5.48 -19.70
CA GLN A 124 10.25 6.26 -19.57
C GLN A 124 11.17 5.69 -18.49
N PHE A 125 10.62 5.36 -17.31
CA PHE A 125 11.36 4.68 -16.26
C PHE A 125 11.99 3.36 -16.75
N ARG A 126 11.21 2.51 -17.44
CA ARG A 126 11.71 1.24 -18.00
C ARG A 126 12.85 1.44 -19.01
N ARG A 127 12.75 2.43 -19.90
CA ARG A 127 13.84 2.78 -20.83
C ARG A 127 15.14 3.19 -20.14
N GLU A 128 15.07 3.72 -18.93
CA GLU A 128 16.22 4.19 -18.16
C GLU A 128 16.83 3.07 -17.31
N VAL A 129 15.99 2.26 -16.66
CA VAL A 129 16.41 1.24 -15.70
C VAL A 129 16.80 -0.08 -16.38
N ASP A 130 16.08 -0.52 -17.42
CA ASP A 130 16.29 -1.85 -18.03
C ASP A 130 17.72 -2.05 -18.58
N PRO A 131 18.35 -1.09 -19.28
CA PRO A 131 19.74 -1.25 -19.73
C PRO A 131 20.74 -1.39 -18.57
N ILE A 132 20.48 -0.73 -17.43
CA ILE A 132 21.32 -0.86 -16.24
C ILE A 132 21.15 -2.25 -15.63
N LEU A 133 19.91 -2.71 -15.50
CA LEU A 133 19.58 -4.05 -14.98
C LEU A 133 20.23 -5.16 -15.81
N ASP A 134 20.20 -5.05 -17.14
CA ASP A 134 20.84 -5.99 -18.06
C ASP A 134 22.36 -6.10 -17.80
N GLU A 135 23.04 -4.97 -17.57
CA GLU A 135 24.46 -4.95 -17.23
C GLU A 135 24.75 -5.50 -15.82
N LEU A 136 23.86 -5.25 -14.86
CA LEU A 136 24.00 -5.73 -13.49
C LEU A 136 23.63 -7.22 -13.32
N GLY A 137 22.95 -7.82 -14.30
CA GLY A 137 22.63 -9.25 -14.30
C GLY A 137 21.37 -9.61 -13.51
N PHE A 138 20.43 -8.67 -13.34
CA PHE A 138 19.13 -8.95 -12.73
C PHE A 138 18.00 -8.21 -13.47
N ARG A 139 16.75 -8.40 -13.04
CA ARG A 139 15.58 -7.76 -13.65
C ARG A 139 14.52 -7.43 -12.60
N LEU A 140 13.59 -6.56 -12.96
CA LEU A 140 12.41 -6.26 -12.16
C LEU A 140 11.24 -7.12 -12.63
N VAL A 141 10.60 -7.82 -11.70
CA VAL A 141 9.37 -8.59 -11.97
C VAL A 141 8.19 -8.02 -11.20
N ASN A 142 7.00 -8.14 -11.81
CA ASN A 142 5.73 -7.73 -11.23
C ASN A 142 4.98 -8.97 -10.77
N TYR A 143 5.20 -9.38 -9.52
CA TYR A 143 4.43 -10.40 -8.82
C TYR A 143 4.07 -9.90 -7.43
N GLY A 144 3.00 -10.41 -6.84
CA GLY A 144 2.63 -10.08 -5.47
C GLY A 144 3.59 -10.64 -4.40
N TYR A 145 4.44 -11.61 -4.78
CA TYR A 145 5.42 -12.23 -3.89
C TYR A 145 6.66 -12.73 -4.62
N GLN A 146 7.79 -12.76 -3.91
CA GLN A 146 9.08 -13.23 -4.41
C GLN A 146 9.03 -14.68 -4.94
N PRO A 147 9.43 -14.95 -6.20
CA PRO A 147 9.30 -16.26 -6.83
C PRO A 147 10.15 -17.37 -6.20
N LYS A 148 11.36 -17.05 -5.73
CA LYS A 148 12.37 -18.05 -5.40
C LYS A 148 12.83 -18.05 -3.95
N SER A 149 13.30 -16.91 -3.46
CA SER A 149 13.87 -16.78 -2.12
C SER A 149 12.78 -16.88 -1.05
N HIS A 150 13.12 -17.48 0.08
CA HIS A 150 12.31 -17.40 1.28
C HIS A 150 12.43 -16.00 1.89
N ALA A 151 11.35 -15.48 2.50
CA ALA A 151 11.38 -14.12 3.06
C ALA A 151 12.52 -13.91 4.06
N LEU A 152 12.81 -14.91 4.91
CA LEU A 152 13.87 -14.82 5.91
C LEU A 152 15.30 -14.86 5.34
N GLU A 153 15.46 -15.25 4.08
CA GLU A 153 16.75 -15.24 3.38
C GLU A 153 17.08 -13.86 2.81
N ILE A 154 16.08 -12.98 2.66
CA ILE A 154 16.23 -11.63 2.08
C ILE A 154 16.63 -10.68 3.21
N PRO A 155 17.84 -10.09 3.21
CA PRO A 155 18.24 -9.11 4.21
C PRO A 155 17.36 -7.85 4.12
N ILE A 156 17.14 -7.20 5.25
CA ILE A 156 16.41 -5.93 5.28
C ILE A 156 17.35 -4.79 4.93
N ASN A 157 16.83 -3.84 4.16
CA ASN A 157 17.50 -2.60 3.86
C ASN A 157 17.92 -1.88 5.14
N PRO A 158 19.13 -1.31 5.19
CA PRO A 158 19.78 -0.74 6.39
C PRO A 158 19.14 0.58 6.91
N LYS A 159 17.82 0.60 7.11
CA LYS A 159 17.06 1.71 7.69
C LYS A 159 16.63 1.33 9.12
N ARG A 160 16.90 2.21 10.08
CA ARG A 160 16.52 2.01 11.51
C ARG A 160 15.04 1.69 11.67
N ARG A 161 14.19 2.42 10.94
CA ARG A 161 12.75 2.18 10.86
C ARG A 161 12.40 0.75 10.46
N TYR A 162 13.06 0.20 9.43
CA TYR A 162 12.79 -1.16 8.97
C TYR A 162 13.30 -2.22 9.95
N ALA A 163 14.41 -1.96 10.66
CA ALA A 163 14.85 -2.84 11.73
C ALA A 163 13.80 -2.93 12.86
N ALA A 164 13.28 -1.78 13.31
CA ALA A 164 12.24 -1.73 14.34
C ALA A 164 10.92 -2.37 13.88
N MET A 165 10.48 -2.09 12.64
CA MET A 165 9.28 -2.72 12.07
C MET A 165 9.44 -4.25 11.95
N ASN A 166 10.62 -4.75 11.56
CA ASN A 166 10.87 -6.18 11.46
C ASN A 166 10.85 -6.88 12.83
N GLU A 167 11.39 -6.24 13.86
CA GLU A 167 11.28 -6.75 15.22
C GLU A 167 9.81 -6.79 15.67
N TYR A 168 9.07 -5.69 15.50
CA TYR A 168 7.66 -5.61 15.87
C TYR A 168 6.80 -6.65 15.14
N LEU A 169 6.81 -6.63 13.81
CA LEU A 169 5.97 -7.49 12.98
C LEU A 169 6.42 -8.96 13.05
N GLY A 170 7.70 -9.21 13.28
CA GLY A 170 8.23 -10.56 13.55
C GLY A 170 7.73 -11.17 14.85
N HIS A 171 7.33 -10.35 15.83
CA HIS A 171 6.73 -10.83 17.09
C HIS A 171 5.22 -11.08 17.01
N ILE A 172 4.51 -10.43 16.08
CA ILE A 172 3.04 -10.44 16.04
C ILE A 172 2.48 -11.55 15.17
N GLY A 173 3.16 -11.92 14.08
CA GLY A 173 2.65 -12.97 13.20
C GLY A 173 3.65 -13.49 12.18
N GLN A 174 3.34 -14.67 11.63
CA GLN A 174 4.19 -15.34 10.64
C GLN A 174 4.38 -14.54 9.34
N TYR A 175 3.44 -13.64 9.02
CA TYR A 175 3.46 -12.88 7.77
C TYR A 175 4.19 -11.54 7.86
N GLY A 176 4.63 -11.11 9.05
CA GLY A 176 5.41 -9.88 9.21
C GLY A 176 6.66 -9.85 8.32
N PRO A 177 7.57 -10.84 8.46
CA PRO A 177 8.74 -10.95 7.60
C PRO A 177 8.38 -11.12 6.11
N CYS A 178 7.33 -11.88 5.81
CA CYS A 178 6.86 -12.12 4.44
C CYS A 178 6.44 -10.82 3.74
N MET A 179 5.59 -10.03 4.41
CA MET A 179 5.11 -8.75 3.91
C MET A 179 6.27 -7.79 3.66
N MET A 180 7.14 -7.60 4.67
CA MET A 180 8.23 -6.63 4.59
C MET A 180 9.26 -6.98 3.52
N ARG A 181 9.64 -8.26 3.44
CA ARG A 181 10.84 -8.67 2.70
C ARG A 181 10.56 -9.19 1.30
N ALA A 182 9.36 -9.71 1.05
CA ALA A 182 9.09 -10.53 -0.12
C ALA A 182 7.80 -10.18 -0.86
N SER A 183 6.96 -9.28 -0.34
CA SER A 183 5.74 -8.87 -1.04
C SER A 183 5.96 -7.62 -1.90
N ALA A 184 5.15 -7.48 -2.95
CA ALA A 184 5.07 -6.27 -3.76
C ALA A 184 3.63 -6.02 -4.21
N SER A 185 3.28 -4.77 -4.47
CA SER A 185 1.91 -4.30 -4.69
C SER A 185 1.77 -3.29 -5.81
N THR A 186 0.53 -3.13 -6.25
CA THR A 186 0.09 -1.96 -7.01
C THR A 186 -0.98 -1.25 -6.21
N GLN A 187 -0.82 0.05 -6.03
CA GLN A 187 -1.72 0.90 -5.24
C GLN A 187 -2.27 1.99 -6.13
N VAL A 188 -3.56 2.31 -5.97
CA VAL A 188 -4.22 3.40 -6.71
C VAL A 188 -4.80 4.38 -5.70
N SER A 189 -4.38 5.63 -5.83
CA SER A 189 -4.81 6.74 -5.00
C SER A 189 -5.76 7.65 -5.75
N ILE A 190 -6.85 8.04 -5.11
CA ILE A 190 -7.89 8.93 -5.64
C ILE A 190 -8.16 10.11 -4.70
N ASP A 191 -8.68 11.18 -5.28
CA ASP A 191 -9.05 12.43 -4.65
C ASP A 191 -10.47 12.36 -4.06
N TYR A 192 -10.71 13.20 -3.05
CA TYR A 192 -12.03 13.42 -2.47
C TYR A 192 -12.34 14.91 -2.35
N ARG A 193 -13.63 15.26 -2.27
CA ARG A 193 -14.13 16.64 -2.32
C ARG A 193 -14.54 17.20 -0.96
N SER A 194 -14.89 16.33 -0.03
CA SER A 194 -15.35 16.65 1.33
C SER A 194 -15.20 15.42 2.22
N GLU A 195 -15.47 15.58 3.52
CA GLU A 195 -15.54 14.45 4.46
C GLU A 195 -16.54 13.39 4.03
N HIS A 196 -17.77 13.82 3.70
CA HIS A 196 -18.81 12.91 3.23
C HIS A 196 -18.38 12.14 1.97
N ASP A 197 -17.83 12.83 0.96
CA ASP A 197 -17.32 12.16 -0.25
C ASP A 197 -16.17 11.20 0.08
N ALA A 198 -15.27 11.58 0.99
CA ALA A 198 -14.16 10.74 1.39
C ALA A 198 -14.64 9.44 2.05
N ILE A 199 -15.54 9.55 3.03
CA ILE A 199 -16.05 8.41 3.80
C ILE A 199 -16.85 7.46 2.90
N GLU A 200 -17.72 7.99 2.02
CA GLU A 200 -18.47 7.16 1.08
C GLU A 200 -17.55 6.44 0.09
N LYS A 201 -16.52 7.12 -0.43
CA LYS A 201 -15.51 6.47 -1.27
C LYS A 201 -14.74 5.39 -0.51
N ILE A 202 -14.35 5.62 0.75
CA ILE A 202 -13.63 4.63 1.56
C ILE A 202 -14.50 3.40 1.83
N ARG A 203 -15.79 3.57 2.15
CA ARG A 203 -16.76 2.47 2.34
C ARG A 203 -16.85 1.61 1.07
N LEU A 204 -17.15 2.25 -0.07
CA LEU A 204 -17.29 1.53 -1.34
C LEU A 204 -15.98 0.90 -1.80
N ALA A 205 -14.84 1.59 -1.64
CA ALA A 205 -13.51 1.07 -1.95
C ALA A 205 -13.14 -0.14 -1.10
N THR A 206 -13.49 -0.13 0.19
CA THR A 206 -13.25 -1.23 1.13
C THR A 206 -14.10 -2.46 0.77
N ALA A 207 -15.36 -2.25 0.37
CA ALA A 207 -16.25 -3.33 -0.02
C ALA A 207 -15.96 -3.92 -1.42
N VAL A 208 -15.64 -3.07 -2.41
CA VAL A 208 -15.35 -3.53 -3.78
C VAL A 208 -13.93 -4.06 -3.95
N GLY A 209 -13.00 -3.62 -3.09
CA GLY A 209 -11.58 -3.92 -3.18
C GLY A 209 -11.25 -5.42 -3.23
N PRO A 210 -11.79 -6.28 -2.36
CA PRO A 210 -11.58 -7.73 -2.43
C PRO A 210 -12.02 -8.36 -3.75
N ILE A 211 -13.11 -7.86 -4.35
CA ILE A 211 -13.62 -8.33 -5.64
C ILE A 211 -12.65 -7.95 -6.77
N LEU A 212 -12.18 -6.69 -6.80
CA LEU A 212 -11.16 -6.27 -7.77
C LEU A 212 -9.84 -7.02 -7.54
N ASN A 213 -9.47 -7.28 -6.28
CA ASN A 213 -8.29 -8.10 -5.94
C ASN A 213 -8.38 -9.49 -6.56
N TRP A 214 -9.56 -10.11 -6.55
CA TRP A 214 -9.78 -11.37 -7.25
C TRP A 214 -9.40 -11.28 -8.72
N PHE A 215 -9.91 -10.29 -9.45
CA PHE A 215 -9.67 -10.13 -10.88
C PHE A 215 -8.23 -9.73 -11.23
N PHE A 216 -7.53 -9.07 -10.30
CA PHE A 216 -6.17 -8.56 -10.52
C PHE A 216 -5.06 -9.37 -9.85
N ARG A 217 -5.38 -10.45 -9.12
CA ARG A 217 -4.43 -11.33 -8.43
C ARG A 217 -3.24 -11.71 -9.32
N ASN A 218 -2.04 -11.66 -8.75
CA ASN A 218 -0.78 -11.88 -9.46
C ASN A 218 0.32 -12.44 -8.55
N THR A 219 -0.03 -13.41 -7.70
CA THR A 219 0.92 -14.08 -6.79
C THR A 219 1.09 -15.56 -7.19
N PRO A 220 1.90 -15.88 -8.22
CA PRO A 220 2.08 -17.25 -8.69
C PRO A 220 2.95 -18.13 -7.78
N TYR A 221 3.72 -17.52 -6.87
CA TYR A 221 4.67 -18.20 -6.00
C TYR A 221 4.52 -17.78 -4.55
N PHE A 222 4.95 -18.65 -3.65
CA PHE A 222 5.08 -18.37 -2.23
C PHE A 222 6.22 -19.21 -1.66
N GLU A 223 7.18 -18.56 -0.99
CA GLU A 223 8.29 -19.24 -0.30
C GLU A 223 9.01 -20.26 -1.21
N GLY A 224 9.37 -19.82 -2.41
CA GLY A 224 10.12 -20.62 -3.40
C GLY A 224 9.33 -21.73 -4.10
N ARG A 225 8.01 -21.79 -3.96
CA ARG A 225 7.14 -22.82 -4.55
C ARG A 225 5.94 -22.22 -5.25
N PRO A 226 5.31 -22.94 -6.21
CA PRO A 226 4.03 -22.52 -6.78
C PRO A 226 2.99 -22.28 -5.70
N ASN A 227 2.35 -21.11 -5.74
CA ASN A 227 1.32 -20.71 -4.79
C ASN A 227 0.05 -21.54 -5.00
N ARG A 228 -0.59 -21.94 -3.90
CA ARG A 228 -1.87 -22.66 -3.88
C ARG A 228 -2.95 -21.93 -3.08
N ILE A 229 -2.63 -20.75 -2.57
CA ILE A 229 -3.49 -19.95 -1.70
C ILE A 229 -4.06 -18.82 -2.56
N PRO A 230 -5.38 -18.83 -2.84
CA PRO A 230 -6.02 -17.71 -3.51
C PRO A 230 -5.89 -16.44 -2.66
N LEU A 231 -5.63 -15.31 -3.33
CA LEU A 231 -5.45 -14.00 -2.70
C LEU A 231 -4.47 -14.04 -1.53
N LEU A 232 -3.30 -14.65 -1.76
CA LEU A 232 -2.28 -14.83 -0.74
C LEU A 232 -1.87 -13.51 -0.08
N ARG A 233 -1.68 -12.43 -0.86
CA ARG A 233 -1.34 -11.13 -0.30
C ARG A 233 -2.42 -10.63 0.66
N GLN A 234 -3.69 -10.71 0.28
CA GLN A 234 -4.81 -10.39 1.18
C GLN A 234 -4.72 -11.21 2.47
N ARG A 235 -4.47 -12.53 2.36
CA ARG A 235 -4.27 -13.39 3.54
C ARG A 235 -3.17 -12.87 4.46
N MET A 236 -2.05 -12.41 3.91
CA MET A 236 -0.95 -11.89 4.71
C MET A 236 -1.39 -10.67 5.52
N TRP A 237 -2.10 -9.72 4.89
CA TRP A 237 -2.63 -8.53 5.54
C TRP A 237 -3.73 -8.84 6.56
N ASP A 238 -4.61 -9.81 6.27
CA ASP A 238 -5.69 -10.23 7.17
C ASP A 238 -5.17 -10.72 8.53
N TYR A 239 -3.97 -11.31 8.56
CA TYR A 239 -3.34 -11.89 9.75
C TYR A 239 -2.05 -11.17 10.17
N LEU A 240 -1.84 -9.92 9.74
CA LEU A 240 -0.61 -9.17 10.06
C LEU A 240 -0.71 -8.50 11.43
N ASP A 241 -1.42 -7.37 11.51
CA ASP A 241 -1.68 -6.64 12.76
C ASP A 241 -3.06 -5.98 12.66
N PHE A 242 -4.04 -6.58 13.33
CA PHE A 242 -5.44 -6.16 13.25
C PHE A 242 -5.70 -4.73 13.76
N GLN A 243 -4.74 -4.11 14.48
CA GLN A 243 -4.88 -2.72 14.94
C GLN A 243 -4.64 -1.70 13.83
N ARG A 244 -3.99 -2.10 12.73
CA ARG A 244 -3.56 -1.20 11.65
C ARG A 244 -3.81 -1.75 10.25
N THR A 245 -4.50 -2.87 10.12
CA THR A 245 -4.78 -3.55 8.85
C THR A 245 -6.27 -3.86 8.74
N ASN A 246 -6.72 -4.38 7.59
CA ASN A 246 -8.13 -4.70 7.31
C ASN A 246 -9.04 -3.46 7.24
N VAL A 247 -10.33 -3.68 7.45
CA VAL A 247 -11.40 -2.68 7.50
C VAL A 247 -11.15 -1.73 8.67
N ILE A 248 -11.35 -0.43 8.42
CA ILE A 248 -11.24 0.61 9.45
C ILE A 248 -12.33 0.38 10.52
N PRO A 249 -11.99 0.34 11.81
CA PRO A 249 -12.96 0.21 12.89
C PRO A 249 -14.08 1.25 12.82
N GLY A 250 -15.34 0.80 12.82
CA GLY A 250 -16.50 1.69 12.86
C GLY A 250 -16.82 2.39 11.54
N LEU A 251 -16.09 2.10 10.45
CA LEU A 251 -16.27 2.75 9.13
C LEU A 251 -17.73 2.74 8.64
N TYR A 252 -18.48 1.69 8.93
CA TYR A 252 -19.87 1.50 8.49
C TYR A 252 -20.92 2.02 9.49
N GLU A 253 -20.51 2.70 10.56
CA GLU A 253 -21.42 3.41 11.45
C GLU A 253 -21.85 4.74 10.82
N ASP A 254 -23.15 5.08 10.89
CA ASP A 254 -23.70 6.32 10.29
C ASP A 254 -23.00 7.59 10.81
N SER A 255 -22.44 7.55 12.02
CA SER A 255 -21.75 8.66 12.67
C SER A 255 -20.25 8.75 12.38
N PHE A 256 -19.67 7.80 11.64
CA PHE A 256 -18.24 7.77 11.37
C PHE A 256 -17.76 9.08 10.72
N SER A 257 -16.62 9.59 11.19
CA SER A 257 -16.04 10.89 10.83
C SER A 257 -14.53 10.82 10.64
N TRP A 258 -13.93 11.91 10.16
CA TRP A 258 -12.48 12.09 10.13
C TRP A 258 -11.85 12.04 11.52
N GLU A 259 -12.56 12.52 12.55
CA GLU A 259 -12.14 12.40 13.95
C GLU A 259 -12.04 10.95 14.41
N ASP A 260 -12.97 10.08 13.98
CA ASP A 260 -12.94 8.65 14.32
C ASP A 260 -11.75 7.95 13.67
N TYR A 261 -11.48 8.26 12.39
CA TYR A 261 -10.29 7.74 11.70
C TYR A 261 -8.99 8.27 12.32
N ALA A 262 -8.94 9.56 12.66
CA ALA A 262 -7.79 10.13 13.36
C ALA A 262 -7.57 9.47 14.73
N ALA A 263 -8.65 9.17 15.45
CA ALA A 263 -8.59 8.49 16.73
C ALA A 263 -8.06 7.06 16.60
N ASP A 264 -8.50 6.30 15.58
CA ASP A 264 -7.97 4.96 15.29
C ASP A 264 -6.45 4.96 15.07
N VAL A 265 -6.00 5.86 14.18
CA VAL A 265 -4.57 6.03 13.87
C VAL A 265 -3.77 6.41 15.12
N LEU A 266 -4.22 7.42 15.89
CA LEU A 266 -3.48 7.97 17.02
C LEU A 266 -3.49 7.08 18.26
N SER A 267 -4.51 6.24 18.41
CA SER A 267 -4.63 5.27 19.51
C SER A 267 -3.84 3.99 19.26
N THR A 268 -3.39 3.76 18.03
CA THR A 268 -2.58 2.59 17.68
C THR A 268 -1.13 2.79 18.13
N PRO A 269 -0.53 1.82 18.87
CA PRO A 269 0.88 1.89 19.21
C PRO A 269 1.75 2.04 17.97
N LEU A 270 2.82 2.83 18.09
CA LEU A 270 3.76 3.00 17.00
C LEU A 270 4.53 1.69 16.76
N MET A 271 5.21 1.61 15.63
CA MET A 271 6.29 0.62 15.44
C MET A 271 7.65 1.28 15.65
N PHE A 272 7.75 2.56 15.31
CA PHE A 272 8.96 3.34 15.32
C PHE A 272 8.61 4.80 15.56
N ALA A 273 9.23 5.41 16.57
CA ALA A 273 9.17 6.83 16.85
C ALA A 273 10.28 7.56 16.07
N ASP A 274 9.94 8.70 15.47
CA ASP A 274 10.89 9.56 14.78
C ASP A 274 10.68 11.03 15.17
N LEU A 275 11.56 11.52 16.03
CA LEU A 275 11.60 12.88 16.55
C LEU A 275 12.67 13.73 15.83
N SER A 276 13.24 13.26 14.72
CA SER A 276 14.28 13.99 13.97
C SER A 276 13.79 15.35 13.47
N HIS A 277 12.48 15.48 13.23
CA HIS A 277 11.80 16.70 12.80
C HIS A 277 10.94 17.33 13.90
N THR A 278 11.15 16.94 15.16
CA THR A 278 10.46 17.53 16.34
C THR A 278 11.36 18.59 16.97
N PRO A 279 11.01 19.90 16.88
CA PRO A 279 11.86 20.98 17.40
C PRO A 279 12.22 20.82 18.89
N GLU A 280 11.27 20.36 19.69
CA GLU A 280 11.44 20.12 21.12
C GLU A 280 12.49 19.04 21.42
N ALA A 281 12.69 18.09 20.51
CA ALA A 281 13.65 17.00 20.63
C ALA A 281 15.02 17.33 20.03
N ALA A 282 15.22 18.51 19.43
CA ALA A 282 16.45 18.85 18.71
C ALA A 282 17.72 18.84 19.59
N HIS A 283 17.57 18.94 20.92
CA HIS A 283 18.66 18.87 21.89
C HIS A 283 19.07 17.43 22.24
N LEU A 284 18.27 16.43 21.86
CA LEU A 284 18.55 15.03 22.13
C LEU A 284 19.59 14.47 21.15
N PRO A 285 20.43 13.51 21.60
CA PRO A 285 21.29 12.74 20.71
C PRO A 285 20.50 12.06 19.58
N ALA A 286 21.14 11.82 18.43
CA ALA A 286 20.46 11.23 17.26
C ALA A 286 19.88 9.85 17.57
N GLU A 287 20.58 9.04 18.35
CA GLU A 287 20.14 7.72 18.82
C GLU A 287 18.95 7.75 19.79
N GLN A 288 18.60 8.92 20.33
CA GLN A 288 17.43 9.10 21.20
C GLN A 288 16.24 9.73 20.46
N ARG A 289 16.45 10.20 19.24
CA ARG A 289 15.38 10.78 18.40
C ARG A 289 14.67 9.72 17.57
N GLU A 290 15.27 8.57 17.37
CA GLU A 290 14.72 7.47 16.58
C GLU A 290 14.78 6.18 17.39
N PHE A 291 13.64 5.55 17.67
CA PHE A 291 13.60 4.33 18.48
C PHE A 291 12.37 3.47 18.22
N ALA A 292 12.48 2.18 18.54
CA ALA A 292 11.35 1.25 18.54
C ALA A 292 10.33 1.63 19.62
N ALA A 293 9.06 1.77 19.24
CA ALA A 293 8.01 2.34 20.11
C ALA A 293 6.77 1.44 20.13
N PHE A 294 6.92 0.21 20.61
CA PHE A 294 5.92 -0.87 20.42
C PHE A 294 4.72 -0.80 21.37
N ARG A 295 4.77 0.06 22.39
CA ARG A 295 3.70 0.24 23.39
C ARG A 295 3.21 1.67 23.46
N GLU A 296 3.99 2.60 22.95
CA GLU A 296 3.77 4.03 22.97
C GLU A 296 2.91 4.45 21.78
N THR A 297 1.92 5.27 22.05
CA THR A 297 1.11 5.95 21.03
C THR A 297 1.78 7.25 20.59
N ALA A 298 1.24 7.91 19.56
CA ALA A 298 1.66 9.25 19.18
C ALA A 298 1.54 10.25 20.35
N GLY A 299 0.53 10.09 21.21
CA GLY A 299 0.32 10.93 22.39
C GLY A 299 1.39 10.77 23.48
N ASP A 300 2.04 9.62 23.54
CA ASP A 300 3.13 9.34 24.50
C ASP A 300 4.48 9.86 24.00
N VAL A 301 4.69 9.84 22.68
CA VAL A 301 5.98 10.17 22.03
C VAL A 301 6.09 11.65 21.67
N TYR A 302 5.05 12.23 21.07
CA TYR A 302 5.11 13.59 20.56
C TYR A 302 4.67 14.63 21.60
N PRO A 303 5.23 15.84 21.59
CA PRO A 303 4.88 16.89 22.56
C PRO A 303 3.39 17.26 22.54
N ASP A 304 2.90 17.81 23.67
CA ASP A 304 1.53 18.28 23.83
C ASP A 304 1.24 19.59 23.05
N ARG A 305 1.32 19.52 21.73
CA ARG A 305 0.97 20.54 20.74
C ARG A 305 0.36 19.87 19.50
N GLU A 306 -0.12 20.65 18.54
CA GLU A 306 -0.45 20.12 17.21
C GLU A 306 0.79 19.49 16.57
N LEU A 307 0.61 18.33 15.93
CA LEU A 307 1.67 17.65 15.17
C LEU A 307 2.04 18.47 13.94
N ASN A 308 3.33 18.45 13.59
CA ASN A 308 3.80 19.07 12.35
C ASN A 308 3.62 18.12 11.15
N ALA A 309 3.83 18.64 9.93
CA ALA A 309 3.59 17.89 8.70
C ALA A 309 4.39 16.57 8.61
N TYR A 310 5.63 16.55 9.13
CA TYR A 310 6.43 15.33 9.15
C TYR A 310 5.85 14.31 10.13
N GLU A 311 5.54 14.73 11.35
CA GLU A 311 4.98 13.86 12.40
C GLU A 311 3.64 13.26 11.97
N VAL A 312 2.75 14.04 11.33
CA VAL A 312 1.48 13.55 10.77
C VAL A 312 1.73 12.46 9.70
N ASN A 313 2.61 12.73 8.74
CA ASN A 313 2.92 11.77 7.68
C ASN A 313 3.58 10.51 8.24
N HIS A 314 4.46 10.65 9.22
CA HIS A 314 5.13 9.53 9.87
C HIS A 314 4.14 8.60 10.57
N VAL A 315 3.25 9.14 11.41
CA VAL A 315 2.21 8.38 12.11
C VAL A 315 1.31 7.64 11.10
N LEU A 316 0.76 8.36 10.11
CA LEU A 316 -0.12 7.76 9.08
C LEU A 316 0.59 6.69 8.24
N SER A 317 1.90 6.84 8.00
CA SER A 317 2.67 5.88 7.19
C SER A 317 2.83 4.49 7.83
N THR A 318 2.41 4.33 9.08
CA THR A 318 2.41 3.05 9.81
C THR A 318 1.03 2.43 9.98
N HIS A 319 0.01 3.04 9.38
CA HIS A 319 -1.34 2.49 9.25
C HIS A 319 -1.51 1.91 7.85
N PHE A 320 -2.11 0.72 7.75
CA PHE A 320 -2.13 -0.10 6.54
C PHE A 320 -3.49 -0.80 6.32
N ASN A 321 -4.59 -0.11 6.60
CA ASN A 321 -5.93 -0.59 6.27
C ASN A 321 -6.05 -0.93 4.77
N ASP A 322 -7.04 -1.75 4.41
CA ASP A 322 -7.31 -2.12 3.02
C ASP A 322 -7.49 -0.89 2.09
N VAL A 323 -8.10 0.16 2.66
CA VAL A 323 -8.17 1.51 2.12
C VAL A 323 -7.69 2.49 3.18
N ARG A 324 -6.69 3.31 2.84
CA ARG A 324 -6.06 4.26 3.76
C ARG A 324 -6.45 5.68 3.39
N LEU A 325 -6.84 6.48 4.39
CA LEU A 325 -7.03 7.91 4.24
C LEU A 325 -5.76 8.67 4.61
N LYS A 326 -5.32 9.52 3.69
CA LYS A 326 -4.32 10.58 3.86
C LYS A 326 -4.95 11.90 3.38
N ASN A 327 -4.19 12.78 2.74
CA ASN A 327 -4.73 13.88 1.94
C ASN A 327 -5.28 13.41 0.56
N PHE A 328 -5.42 12.09 0.39
CA PHE A 328 -6.06 11.35 -0.70
C PHE A 328 -6.50 9.99 -0.13
N ILE A 329 -7.31 9.24 -0.88
CA ILE A 329 -7.71 7.87 -0.52
C ILE A 329 -6.82 6.91 -1.30
N GLU A 330 -6.14 6.02 -0.60
CA GLU A 330 -5.20 5.05 -1.17
C GLU A 330 -5.79 3.64 -1.06
N MET A 331 -6.03 2.99 -2.19
CA MET A 331 -6.53 1.62 -2.26
C MET A 331 -5.35 0.64 -2.38
N ARG A 332 -5.25 -0.32 -1.45
CA ARG A 332 -4.01 -1.09 -1.21
C ARG A 332 -4.12 -2.61 -1.46
N HIS A 333 -5.21 -3.04 -2.07
CA HIS A 333 -5.58 -4.46 -2.14
C HIS A 333 -4.67 -5.32 -3.01
N TRP A 334 -4.07 -4.74 -4.05
CA TRP A 334 -3.62 -5.49 -5.21
C TRP A 334 -2.16 -5.90 -5.14
N ASP A 335 -1.89 -7.07 -5.71
CA ASP A 335 -0.54 -7.55 -6.02
C ASP A 335 0.15 -6.60 -7.00
N SER A 336 1.48 -6.64 -7.09
CA SER A 336 2.21 -5.91 -8.13
C SER A 336 1.74 -6.37 -9.52
N LEU A 337 1.46 -5.42 -10.41
CA LEU A 337 0.91 -5.65 -11.74
C LEU A 337 1.86 -5.18 -12.85
N PRO A 338 1.95 -5.89 -13.98
CA PRO A 338 2.42 -5.31 -15.24
C PRO A 338 1.68 -4.01 -15.56
N ILE A 339 2.36 -3.08 -16.25
CA ILE A 339 1.85 -1.71 -16.48
C ILE A 339 0.50 -1.69 -17.19
N GLU A 340 0.27 -2.55 -18.17
CA GLU A 340 -0.99 -2.61 -18.92
C GLU A 340 -2.16 -3.02 -18.01
N ARG A 341 -1.89 -3.88 -17.01
CA ARG A 341 -2.86 -4.29 -16.01
C ARG A 341 -3.09 -3.20 -14.97
N ALA A 342 -2.04 -2.50 -14.54
CA ALA A 342 -2.16 -1.32 -13.69
C ALA A 342 -3.00 -0.22 -14.36
N GLN A 343 -2.75 0.07 -15.66
CA GLN A 343 -3.56 0.96 -16.48
C GLN A 343 -5.03 0.55 -16.51
N ARG A 344 -5.31 -0.75 -16.73
CA ARG A 344 -6.67 -1.27 -16.74
C ARG A 344 -7.35 -1.13 -15.38
N LEU A 345 -6.63 -1.42 -14.29
CA LEU A 345 -7.12 -1.23 -12.93
C LEU A 345 -7.44 0.25 -12.66
N THR A 346 -6.55 1.17 -13.00
CA THR A 346 -6.75 2.62 -12.82
C THR A 346 -7.97 3.12 -13.60
N GLN A 347 -8.21 2.63 -14.82
CA GLN A 347 -9.41 2.95 -15.60
C GLN A 347 -10.69 2.48 -14.88
N ILE A 348 -10.70 1.25 -14.36
CA ILE A 348 -11.85 0.71 -13.62
C ILE A 348 -12.09 1.56 -12.36
N VAL A 349 -11.05 1.84 -11.57
CA VAL A 349 -11.15 2.72 -10.39
C VAL A 349 -11.71 4.09 -10.78
N GLY A 350 -11.21 4.72 -11.83
CA GLY A 350 -11.74 5.98 -12.33
C GLY A 350 -13.23 5.91 -12.69
N SER A 351 -13.63 4.85 -13.39
CA SER A 351 -15.04 4.64 -13.75
C SER A 351 -15.95 4.36 -12.55
N LEU A 352 -15.41 3.89 -11.43
CA LEU A 352 -16.20 3.60 -10.23
C LEU A 352 -16.29 4.80 -9.29
N PHE A 353 -15.25 5.65 -9.23
CA PHE A 353 -15.12 6.68 -8.20
C PHE A 353 -15.13 8.13 -8.70
N TYR A 354 -14.93 8.36 -10.00
CA TYR A 354 -15.00 9.71 -10.59
C TYR A 354 -16.13 9.87 -11.60
N ASP A 355 -16.66 8.78 -12.16
CA ASP A 355 -17.89 8.81 -12.96
C ASP A 355 -19.13 8.72 -12.04
N ALA A 356 -20.05 9.67 -12.17
CA ALA A 356 -21.20 9.79 -11.28
C ALA A 356 -22.16 8.58 -11.40
N ASP A 357 -22.33 8.04 -12.61
CA ASP A 357 -23.20 6.89 -12.87
C ASP A 357 -22.55 5.60 -12.36
N GLY A 358 -21.23 5.44 -12.55
CA GLY A 358 -20.46 4.36 -11.96
C GLY A 358 -20.51 4.34 -10.43
N PHE A 359 -20.26 5.49 -9.81
CA PHE A 359 -20.31 5.64 -8.36
C PHE A 359 -21.69 5.34 -7.80
N SER A 360 -22.74 5.90 -8.40
CA SER A 360 -24.12 5.71 -7.96
C SER A 360 -24.58 4.25 -8.10
N ARG A 361 -24.20 3.57 -9.20
CA ARG A 361 -24.47 2.13 -9.38
C ARG A 361 -23.74 1.29 -8.34
N LEU A 362 -22.48 1.60 -8.05
CA LEU A 362 -21.70 0.89 -7.04
C LEU A 362 -22.34 1.06 -5.65
N ALA A 363 -22.72 2.29 -5.30
CA ALA A 363 -23.38 2.62 -4.04
C ALA A 363 -24.72 1.89 -3.88
N GLU A 364 -25.53 1.82 -4.93
CA GLU A 364 -26.82 1.10 -4.90
C GLU A 364 -26.62 -0.41 -4.63
N HIS A 365 -25.61 -1.02 -5.25
CA HIS A 365 -25.37 -2.47 -5.14
C HIS A 365 -24.69 -2.88 -3.83
N LEU A 366 -23.88 -1.99 -3.25
CA LEU A 366 -23.21 -2.20 -1.97
C LEU A 366 -23.98 -1.54 -0.81
N GLY A 367 -25.19 -1.04 -1.07
CA GLY A 367 -26.05 -0.46 -0.04
C GLY A 367 -26.36 -1.47 1.08
N GLY A 368 -26.08 -1.08 2.32
CA GLY A 368 -26.28 -1.92 3.50
C GLY A 368 -25.18 -2.93 3.78
N VAL A 369 -24.10 -2.98 2.99
CA VAL A 369 -22.89 -3.74 3.33
C VAL A 369 -22.27 -3.15 4.59
N GLY A 370 -22.02 -3.99 5.60
CA GLY A 370 -21.28 -3.63 6.80
C GLY A 370 -19.91 -4.30 6.89
N GLU A 371 -19.18 -4.00 7.97
CA GLU A 371 -17.84 -4.57 8.25
C GLU A 371 -17.82 -6.10 8.16
N ALA A 372 -18.77 -6.77 8.81
CA ALA A 372 -18.87 -8.23 8.83
C ALA A 372 -19.09 -8.81 7.42
N ASP A 373 -19.83 -8.12 6.55
CA ASP A 373 -20.07 -8.56 5.18
C ASP A 373 -18.80 -8.47 4.33
N VAL A 374 -17.98 -7.44 4.54
CA VAL A 374 -16.66 -7.32 3.88
C VAL A 374 -15.75 -8.48 4.29
N PHE A 375 -15.65 -8.77 5.59
CA PHE A 375 -14.87 -9.91 6.07
C PHE A 375 -15.41 -11.24 5.51
N ALA A 376 -16.74 -11.41 5.44
CA ALA A 376 -17.36 -12.59 4.85
C ALA A 376 -17.06 -12.70 3.35
N ALA A 377 -17.06 -11.59 2.60
CA ALA A 377 -16.69 -11.56 1.19
C ALA A 377 -15.22 -11.94 0.98
N LYS A 378 -14.30 -11.37 1.76
CA LYS A 378 -12.87 -11.71 1.77
C LYS A 378 -12.66 -13.21 2.02
N ALA A 379 -13.32 -13.76 3.03
CA ALA A 379 -13.24 -15.18 3.36
C ALA A 379 -13.83 -16.08 2.26
N ALA A 380 -14.97 -15.71 1.68
CA ALA A 380 -15.62 -16.47 0.60
C ALA A 380 -14.75 -16.54 -0.66
N LEU A 381 -14.15 -15.42 -1.07
CA LEU A 381 -13.21 -15.35 -2.19
C LEU A 381 -12.01 -16.28 -1.97
N GLN A 382 -11.45 -16.27 -0.76
CA GLN A 382 -10.31 -17.12 -0.43
C GLN A 382 -10.68 -18.61 -0.36
N ALA A 383 -11.86 -18.94 0.17
CA ALA A 383 -12.28 -20.32 0.37
C ALA A 383 -12.80 -21.00 -0.90
N HIS A 384 -13.49 -20.24 -1.77
CA HIS A 384 -14.23 -20.78 -2.91
C HIS A 384 -13.66 -20.36 -4.27
N GLY A 385 -12.71 -19.41 -4.29
CA GLY A 385 -12.05 -18.98 -5.51
C GLY A 385 -13.05 -18.51 -6.58
N ALA A 386 -12.96 -19.11 -7.78
CA ALA A 386 -13.83 -18.75 -8.92
C ALA A 386 -15.32 -19.04 -8.67
N ASP A 387 -15.65 -19.93 -7.73
CA ASP A 387 -17.04 -20.26 -7.37
C ASP A 387 -17.58 -19.37 -6.24
N ALA A 388 -16.77 -18.41 -5.75
CA ALA A 388 -17.16 -17.52 -4.68
C ALA A 388 -18.35 -16.64 -5.06
N LYS A 389 -19.16 -16.32 -4.04
CA LYS A 389 -20.32 -15.44 -4.17
C LYS A 389 -20.26 -14.28 -3.16
N PRO A 390 -19.27 -13.37 -3.27
CA PRO A 390 -19.17 -12.24 -2.37
C PRO A 390 -20.46 -11.40 -2.45
N TYR A 391 -21.00 -11.06 -1.28
CA TYR A 391 -22.30 -10.36 -1.16
C TYR A 391 -23.47 -11.10 -1.85
N GLY A 392 -23.39 -12.43 -1.95
CA GLY A 392 -24.45 -13.26 -2.55
C GLY A 392 -24.47 -13.27 -4.08
N ARG A 393 -23.51 -12.62 -4.75
CA ARG A 393 -23.46 -12.45 -6.21
C ARG A 393 -22.25 -13.16 -6.81
N SER A 394 -22.40 -13.78 -7.98
CA SER A 394 -21.30 -14.50 -8.65
C SER A 394 -20.21 -13.55 -9.13
N LEU A 395 -19.01 -14.09 -9.38
CA LEU A 395 -17.92 -13.29 -9.94
C LEU A 395 -18.22 -12.80 -11.36
N ASP A 396 -18.95 -13.55 -12.19
CA ASP A 396 -19.36 -13.08 -13.52
C ASP A 396 -20.31 -11.88 -13.43
N ASP A 397 -21.25 -11.91 -12.50
CA ASP A 397 -22.14 -10.79 -12.23
C ASP A 397 -21.36 -9.55 -11.76
N TRP A 398 -20.35 -9.74 -10.89
CA TRP A 398 -19.47 -8.67 -10.46
C TRP A 398 -18.61 -8.13 -11.60
N ALA A 399 -18.07 -8.98 -12.47
CA ALA A 399 -17.29 -8.57 -13.62
C ALA A 399 -18.11 -7.67 -14.57
N ASN A 400 -19.39 -8.03 -14.79
CA ASN A 400 -20.32 -7.25 -15.59
C ASN A 400 -20.65 -5.90 -14.93
N LEU A 401 -20.96 -5.89 -13.63
CA LEU A 401 -21.31 -4.69 -12.87
C LEU A 401 -20.15 -3.68 -12.86
N LEU A 402 -18.94 -4.17 -12.58
CA LEU A 402 -17.74 -3.36 -12.44
C LEU A 402 -17.09 -3.02 -13.79
N GLY A 403 -17.62 -3.54 -14.90
CA GLY A 403 -17.06 -3.31 -16.23
C GLY A 403 -15.61 -3.82 -16.37
N VAL A 404 -15.27 -4.90 -15.65
CA VAL A 404 -13.90 -5.44 -15.53
C VAL A 404 -13.34 -5.78 -16.91
N GLY A 405 -14.16 -6.35 -17.80
CA GLY A 405 -13.76 -6.71 -19.16
C GLY A 405 -12.55 -7.64 -19.17
N ASP A 406 -11.66 -7.48 -20.16
CA ASP A 406 -10.37 -8.17 -20.17
C ASP A 406 -9.42 -7.51 -19.16
N THR A 407 -8.97 -8.28 -18.17
CA THR A 407 -7.96 -7.85 -17.19
C THR A 407 -6.53 -8.12 -17.61
N LEU A 408 -6.35 -8.64 -18.83
CA LEU A 408 -5.07 -9.03 -19.41
C LEU A 408 -4.33 -10.03 -18.52
N ALA A 409 -5.06 -10.98 -17.90
CA ALA A 409 -4.52 -12.00 -16.99
C ALA A 409 -3.49 -12.93 -17.65
N GLU A 410 -3.45 -12.94 -18.99
CA GLU A 410 -2.49 -13.66 -19.81
C GLU A 410 -1.13 -12.96 -19.92
N LEU A 411 -1.04 -11.68 -19.56
CA LEU A 411 0.25 -10.96 -19.53
C LEU A 411 1.09 -11.47 -18.35
N PRO A 412 2.33 -11.93 -18.60
CA PRO A 412 3.16 -12.45 -17.55
C PRO A 412 3.69 -11.32 -16.66
N GLY A 413 3.81 -11.58 -15.36
CA GLY A 413 4.53 -10.71 -14.43
C GLY A 413 6.04 -10.67 -14.65
N ASP A 414 6.56 -11.61 -15.44
CA ASP A 414 7.97 -11.72 -15.80
C ASP A 414 8.13 -12.20 -17.25
N ALA A 415 8.76 -11.37 -18.09
CA ALA A 415 8.99 -11.68 -19.49
C ALA A 415 9.87 -12.93 -19.72
N ARG A 416 10.68 -13.35 -18.73
CA ARG A 416 11.46 -14.59 -18.82
C ARG A 416 10.64 -15.86 -18.57
N HIS A 417 9.46 -15.72 -17.98
CA HIS A 417 8.55 -16.82 -17.69
C HIS A 417 7.16 -16.57 -18.29
N PRO A 418 7.03 -16.45 -19.63
CA PRO A 418 5.77 -16.11 -20.30
C PRO A 418 4.66 -17.15 -20.12
N GLN A 419 5.00 -18.36 -19.71
CA GLN A 419 4.08 -19.43 -19.36
C GLN A 419 3.44 -19.27 -17.98
N VAL A 420 4.04 -18.47 -17.09
CA VAL A 420 3.54 -18.22 -15.73
C VAL A 420 2.46 -17.16 -15.81
N ARG A 421 1.26 -17.64 -16.10
CA ARG A 421 0.03 -16.86 -16.14
C ARG A 421 -0.63 -16.85 -14.77
N GLN A 422 -1.60 -15.96 -14.62
CA GLN A 422 -2.36 -15.85 -13.40
C GLN A 422 -3.45 -16.91 -13.38
N ALA A 423 -3.51 -17.68 -12.29
CA ALA A 423 -4.48 -18.77 -12.09
C ALA A 423 -5.51 -18.41 -11.02
#